data_AF-A0A7W6E6W3-F1
#
_entry.id   AF-A0A7W6E6W3-F1
#
_cell.length_a   1.000
_cell.length_b   1.000
_cell.length_c   1.000
_cell.angle_alpha   90.00
_cell.angle_beta   90.00
_cell.angle_gamma   90.00
#
_symmetry.space_group_name_H-M   'P 1'
#
loop_
_entity.id
_entity.type
_entity.pdbx_description
1 polymer ?
#
loop_
_entity_poly.entity_id
_entity_poly.type
_entity_poly.pdbx_seq_one_letter_code
_entity_poly.pdbx_strand_id
1 'polypeptide(L)'
;MPILPFLAAIALFVLSTVAGLPQIRKLIAVREARHELRRGSASWIRGIAGWAAIAFWLMAVWFFATIIGDWGVSGDLGAAIERSWLRLRILLEIAAALGDSD
;
A
#
# COMPACT_ATOMS: atom_id res chain seq x y z
N MET A 1 13.27 2.17 28.89
CA MET A 1 13.19 2.39 27.43
C MET A 1 12.14 1.45 26.87
N PRO A 2 11.09 1.93 26.19
CA PRO A 2 10.07 1.04 25.66
C PRO A 2 10.64 0.30 24.44
N ILE A 3 10.95 -0.98 24.59
CA ILE A 3 11.45 -1.86 23.50
C ILE A 3 10.32 -2.26 22.54
N LEU A 4 9.08 -2.16 23.02
CA LEU A 4 7.85 -2.48 22.30
C LEU A 4 7.68 -1.76 20.94
N PRO A 5 7.87 -0.43 20.81
CA PRO A 5 7.81 0.25 19.51
C PRO A 5 8.86 -0.25 18.52
N PHE A 6 10.04 -0.65 19.00
CA PHE A 6 11.11 -1.15 18.13
C PHE A 6 10.78 -2.53 17.57
N LEU A 7 10.23 -3.42 18.40
CA LEU A 7 9.72 -4.72 17.97
C LEU A 7 8.54 -4.60 17.01
N ALA A 8 7.62 -3.65 17.25
CA ALA A 8 6.50 -3.39 16.35
C ALA A 8 6.97 -2.88 14.98
N ALA A 9 7.98 -1.99 14.94
CA ALA A 9 8.57 -1.52 13.69
C ALA A 9 9.23 -2.65 12.89
N ILE A 10 9.97 -3.55 13.56
CA ILE A 10 10.58 -4.72 12.91
C ILE A 10 9.50 -5.67 12.39
N ALA A 11 8.47 -5.96 13.19
CA ALA A 11 7.36 -6.82 12.78
C ALA A 11 6.64 -6.25 11.55
N LEU A 12 6.36 -4.94 11.55
CA LEU A 12 5.74 -4.23 10.43
C LEU A 12 6.63 -4.29 9.18
N PHE A 13 7.95 -4.07 9.34
CA PHE A 13 8.90 -4.15 8.23
C PHE A 13 8.96 -5.56 7.62
N VAL A 14 9.02 -6.60 8.44
CA VAL A 14 9.03 -8.00 7.98
C VAL A 14 7.71 -8.35 7.29
N LEU A 15 6.56 -8.05 7.90
CA LEU A 15 5.26 -8.31 7.28
C LEU A 15 5.10 -7.56 5.97
N SER A 16 5.50 -6.29 5.92
CA SER A 16 5.40 -5.49 4.71
C SER A 16 6.25 -6.04 3.57
N THR A 17 7.47 -6.49 3.88
CA THR A 17 8.39 -7.09 2.93
C THR A 17 7.87 -8.44 2.43
N VAL A 18 7.44 -9.32 3.32
CA VAL A 18 6.97 -10.67 2.96
C VAL A 18 5.74 -10.61 2.09
N ALA A 19 4.80 -9.70 2.37
CA ALA A 19 3.60 -9.58 1.58
C ALA A 19 3.82 -8.82 0.24
N GLY A 20 4.90 -8.05 0.10
CA GLY A 20 5.35 -7.46 -1.18
C GLY A 20 6.09 -8.43 -2.11
N LEU A 21 6.76 -9.46 -1.57
CA LEU A 21 7.48 -10.49 -2.34
C LEU A 21 6.69 -11.14 -3.49
N PRO A 22 5.42 -11.57 -3.34
CA PRO A 22 4.67 -12.15 -4.44
C PRO A 22 4.46 -11.17 -5.61
N GLN A 23 4.32 -9.88 -5.33
CA GLN A 23 4.16 -8.87 -6.40
C GLN A 23 5.47 -8.62 -7.14
N ILE A 24 6.60 -8.57 -6.41
CA ILE A 24 7.93 -8.47 -7.02
C ILE A 24 8.23 -9.71 -7.87
N ARG A 25 7.94 -10.92 -7.38
CA ARG A 25 8.11 -12.17 -8.15
C ARG A 25 7.27 -12.15 -9.43
N LYS A 26 6.04 -11.69 -9.36
CA LYS A 26 5.17 -11.53 -10.53
C LYS A 26 5.74 -10.51 -11.52
N LEU A 27 6.30 -9.40 -11.03
CA LEU A 27 6.97 -8.39 -11.85
C LEU A 27 8.20 -8.95 -12.57
N ILE A 28 9.03 -9.74 -11.88
CA ILE A 28 10.22 -10.39 -12.43
C ILE A 28 9.82 -11.40 -13.50
N ALA A 29 8.86 -12.28 -13.22
CA ALA A 29 8.38 -13.28 -14.17
C ALA A 29 7.80 -12.63 -15.44
N VAL A 30 7.07 -11.52 -15.30
CA VAL A 30 6.58 -10.74 -16.43
C VAL A 30 7.73 -10.08 -17.20
N ARG A 31 8.79 -9.62 -16.52
CA ARG A 31 9.96 -9.01 -17.15
C ARG A 31 10.82 -10.03 -17.90
N GLU A 32 10.96 -11.25 -17.39
CA GLU A 32 11.62 -12.35 -18.09
C GLU A 32 10.81 -12.79 -19.32
N ALA A 33 9.50 -12.99 -19.18
CA ALA A 33 8.62 -13.28 -20.31
C ALA A 33 8.58 -12.16 -21.37
N ARG A 34 8.81 -10.91 -20.97
CA ARG A 34 8.93 -9.73 -21.86
C ARG A 34 10.18 -9.76 -22.73
N HIS A 35 11.27 -10.39 -22.29
CA HIS A 35 12.47 -10.54 -23.13
C HIS A 35 12.22 -11.49 -24.31
N GLU A 36 11.24 -12.38 -24.18
CA GLU A 36 10.91 -13.40 -25.18
C GLU A 36 9.82 -12.94 -26.17
N LEU A 37 8.92 -12.04 -25.76
CA LEU A 37 7.74 -11.65 -26.54
C LEU A 37 7.75 -10.16 -26.93
N ARG A 38 8.73 -9.77 -27.75
CA ARG A 38 8.72 -8.50 -28.50
C ARG A 38 7.57 -8.52 -29.53
N ARG A 39 6.40 -7.98 -29.19
CA ARG A 39 5.38 -7.29 -30.04
C ARG A 39 3.96 -7.51 -29.49
N GLY A 40 3.28 -6.44 -29.10
CA GLY A 40 1.81 -6.45 -28.93
C GLY A 40 1.28 -5.50 -27.86
N SER A 41 0.31 -4.66 -28.23
CA SER A 41 -0.33 -3.62 -27.40
C SER A 41 -0.96 -4.14 -26.10
N ALA A 42 -1.18 -5.45 -25.96
CA ALA A 42 -1.59 -6.12 -24.72
C ALA A 42 -0.61 -5.91 -23.54
N SER A 43 0.60 -5.41 -23.80
CA SER A 43 1.63 -5.10 -22.79
C SER A 43 1.34 -3.86 -21.95
N TRP A 44 0.58 -2.86 -22.43
CA TRP A 44 0.42 -1.59 -21.71
C TRP A 44 -0.62 -1.70 -20.59
N ILE A 45 -1.76 -2.33 -20.88
CA ILE A 45 -2.86 -2.57 -19.92
C ILE A 45 -2.39 -3.48 -18.77
N ARG A 46 -1.58 -4.50 -19.06
CA ARG A 46 -1.02 -5.40 -18.02
C ARG A 46 0.08 -4.75 -17.18
N GLY A 47 0.83 -3.80 -17.75
CA GLY A 47 1.79 -3.00 -17.00
C GLY A 47 1.09 -2.10 -15.98
N ILE A 48 0.05 -1.38 -16.40
CA ILE A 48 -0.75 -0.53 -15.52
C ILE A 48 -1.43 -1.34 -14.41
N ALA A 49 -1.96 -2.53 -14.72
CA ALA A 49 -2.55 -3.41 -13.71
C ALA A 49 -1.55 -3.87 -12.63
N GLY A 50 -0.28 -4.11 -13.00
CA GLY A 50 0.78 -4.45 -12.05
C GLY A 50 1.15 -3.28 -11.13
N TRP A 51 1.26 -2.07 -11.68
CA TRP A 51 1.56 -0.86 -10.93
C TRP A 51 0.39 -0.41 -10.03
N ALA A 52 -0.84 -0.54 -10.51
CA ALA A 52 -2.04 -0.28 -9.72
C ALA A 52 -2.13 -1.21 -8.51
N ALA A 53 -1.78 -2.49 -8.67
CA ALA A 53 -1.72 -3.43 -7.56
C ALA A 53 -0.68 -3.01 -6.50
N ILE A 54 0.50 -2.55 -6.92
CA ILE A 54 1.55 -2.06 -6.01
C ILE A 54 1.11 -0.78 -5.29
N ALA A 55 0.53 0.19 -6.01
CA ALA A 55 0.03 1.44 -5.44
C ALA A 55 -1.08 1.19 -4.41
N PHE A 56 -2.04 0.33 -4.74
CA PHE A 56 -3.09 -0.09 -3.81
C PHE A 56 -2.52 -0.77 -2.57
N TRP A 57 -1.50 -1.61 -2.75
CA TRP A 57 -0.86 -2.32 -1.64
C TRP A 57 -0.10 -1.38 -0.70
N LEU A 58 0.68 -0.44 -1.24
CA LEU A 58 1.36 0.60 -0.46
C LEU A 58 0.37 1.45 0.32
N MET A 59 -0.75 1.84 -0.30
CA MET A 59 -1.81 2.62 0.34
C MET A 59 -2.43 1.84 1.51
N ALA A 60 -2.72 0.55 1.32
CA ALA A 60 -3.27 -0.30 2.37
C ALA A 60 -2.31 -0.43 3.56
N VAL A 61 -1.03 -0.73 3.31
CA VAL A 61 -0.03 -0.84 4.39
C VAL A 61 0.17 0.47 5.12
N TRP A 62 0.27 1.58 4.40
CA TRP A 62 0.39 2.90 5.00
C TRP A 62 -0.82 3.21 5.89
N PHE A 63 -2.03 2.92 5.43
CA PHE A 63 -3.26 3.14 6.19
C PHE A 63 -3.25 2.36 7.52
N PHE A 64 -2.98 1.05 7.49
CA PHE A 64 -2.91 0.24 8.71
C PHE A 64 -1.77 0.67 9.64
N ALA A 65 -0.61 1.02 9.08
CA ALA A 65 0.52 1.51 9.87
C ALA A 65 0.16 2.79 10.65
N THR A 66 -0.63 3.69 10.06
CA THR A 66 -1.05 4.92 10.74
C THR A 66 -2.03 4.66 11.90
N ILE A 67 -2.97 3.72 11.74
CA ILE A 67 -3.89 3.32 12.83
C ILE A 67 -3.11 2.69 13.97
N ILE A 68 -2.21 1.74 13.66
CA ILE A 68 -1.42 1.04 14.68
C ILE A 68 -0.46 2.00 15.39
N GLY A 69 0.17 2.91 14.66
CA GLY A 69 1.06 3.92 15.23
C GLY A 69 0.33 4.87 16.17
N ASP A 70 -0.84 5.36 15.77
CA ASP A 70 -1.65 6.27 16.58
C ASP A 70 -2.24 5.57 17.81
N TRP A 71 -2.69 4.31 17.66
CA TRP A 71 -3.10 3.48 18.80
C TRP A 71 -1.93 3.25 19.78
N GLY A 72 -0.73 2.96 19.25
CA GLY A 72 0.46 2.72 20.07
C GLY A 72 0.90 3.94 20.89
N VAL A 73 0.60 5.16 20.44
CA VAL A 73 0.92 6.41 21.18
C VAL A 73 -0.23 6.82 22.10
N SER A 74 -1.48 6.75 21.63
CA SER A 74 -2.64 7.27 22.36
C SER A 74 -3.26 6.26 23.35
N GLY A 75 -3.03 4.96 23.16
CA GLY A 75 -3.64 3.89 23.95
C GLY A 75 -5.14 3.68 23.67
N ASP A 76 -5.77 4.54 22.86
CA ASP A 76 -7.19 4.53 22.54
C ASP A 76 -7.40 4.12 21.09
N LEU A 77 -7.78 2.86 20.89
CA LEU A 77 -8.04 2.30 19.57
C LEU A 77 -9.27 2.94 18.91
N GLY A 78 -10.29 3.32 19.69
CA GLY A 78 -11.52 3.92 19.18
C GLY A 78 -11.23 5.30 18.59
N ALA A 79 -10.52 6.13 19.34
CA ALA A 79 -10.10 7.45 18.86
C ALA A 79 -9.13 7.35 17.66
N ALA A 80 -8.26 6.33 17.62
CA ALA A 80 -7.35 6.11 16.49
C ALA A 80 -8.08 5.72 15.20
N ILE A 81 -9.13 4.90 15.31
CA ILE A 81 -10.01 4.56 14.19
C ILE A 81 -10.76 5.79 13.70
N GLU A 82 -11.33 6.60 14.60
CA GLU A 82 -12.07 7.83 14.26
C GLU A 82 -11.19 8.83 13.48
N ARG A 83 -9.95 9.06 13.94
CA ARG A 83 -8.96 9.92 13.24
C ARG A 83 -8.60 9.36 11.87
N SER A 84 -8.49 8.04 11.76
CA SER A 84 -8.14 7.38 10.49
C SER A 84 -9.31 7.38 9.50
N TRP A 85 -10.55 7.33 9.98
CA TRP A 85 -11.75 7.50 9.16
C TRP A 85 -11.85 8.90 8.57
N LEU A 86 -11.57 9.94 9.37
CA LEU A 86 -11.49 11.31 8.88
C LEU A 86 -10.43 11.45 7.78
N ARG A 87 -9.26 10.85 7.98
CA ARG A 87 -8.17 10.86 6.99
C ARG A 87 -8.57 10.17 5.68
N LEU A 88 -9.27 9.02 5.76
CA LEU A 88 -9.78 8.31 4.59
C LEU A 88 -10.83 9.14 3.84
N ARG A 89 -11.77 9.76 4.57
CA ARG A 89 -12.78 10.64 3.98
C ARG A 89 -12.14 11.79 3.21
N ILE A 90 -11.15 12.47 3.80
CA ILE A 90 -10.41 13.56 3.14
C ILE A 90 -9.76 13.06 1.84
N LEU A 91 -9.12 11.88 1.86
CA LEU A 91 -8.48 11.32 0.67
C LEU A 91 -9.50 11.00 -0.44
N LEU A 92 -10.65 10.43 -0.08
CA LEU A 92 -11.73 10.15 -1.04
C LEU A 92 -12.33 11.44 -1.61
N GLU A 93 -12.47 12.48 -0.79
CA GLU A 93 -13.02 13.78 -1.20
C GLU A 93 -12.05 14.52 -2.13
N ILE A 94 -10.74 14.46 -1.86
CA ILE A 94 -9.71 14.94 -2.79
C ILE A 94 -9.73 14.15 -4.10
N ALA A 95 -9.82 12.81 -4.03
CA ALA A 95 -9.86 11.97 -5.22
C ALA A 95 -11.11 12.24 -6.08
N ALA A 96 -12.26 12.46 -5.45
CA ALA A 96 -13.49 12.84 -6.13
C ALA A 96 -13.35 14.21 -6.79
N ALA A 97 -12.83 15.22 -6.07
CA ALA A 97 -12.59 16.55 -6.64
C ALA A 97 -11.60 16.51 -7.82
N LEU A 98 -10.60 15.64 -7.78
CA LEU A 98 -9.64 15.46 -8.86
C LEU A 98 -10.25 14.75 -10.08
N GLY A 99 -11.19 13.82 -9.87
CA GLY A 99 -11.91 13.15 -10.96
C GLY A 99 -13.01 14.00 -11.60
N ASP A 100 -13.53 15.00 -10.88
CA ASP A 100 -14.54 15.96 -11.37
C ASP A 100 -13.90 17.15 -12.11
N SER A 101 -12.57 17.29 -12.05
CA SER A 101 -11.81 18.38 -12.70
C SER A 101 -11.16 17.99 -14.03
N ASP A 102 -11.38 16.76 -14.51
CA ASP A 102 -11.13 16.29 -15.88
C ASP A 102 -12.43 16.32 -16.73
#